data_AF-A0A841WHD7-F1
#
_entry.id   AF-A0A841WHD7-F1
#
_cell.length_a   1.000
_cell.length_b   1.000
_cell.length_c   1.000
_cell.angle_alpha   90.00
_cell.angle_beta   90.00
_cell.angle_gamma   90.00
#
_symmetry.space_group_name_H-M   'P 1'
#
loop_
_entity.id
_entity.type
_entity.pdbx_description
1 polymer ?
#
loop_
_entity_poly.entity_id
_entity_poly.type
_entity_poly.pdbx_seq_one_letter_code
_entity_poly.pdbx_strand_id
1 'polypeptide(L)' 'MSDKFSFFSADKLQKWHEGIKQANRNNIFCHCRSCGYEWIDSTFDVTCVECGSKDVESISSWQFPDD' A
#
# COMPACT_ATOMS: atom_id res chain seq x y z
N MET A 1 0.50 11.32 -35.15
CA MET A 1 -0.44 12.38 -34.70
C MET A 1 -0.43 12.35 -33.19
N SER A 2 0.04 13.42 -32.54
CA SER A 2 0.08 13.51 -31.08
C SER A 2 -1.27 13.99 -30.59
N ASP A 3 -2.15 13.06 -30.24
CA ASP A 3 -3.31 13.36 -29.42
C ASP A 3 -2.79 13.85 -28.06
N LYS A 4 -2.77 15.17 -27.89
CA LYS A 4 -2.58 15.81 -26.60
C LYS A 4 -3.65 15.23 -25.69
N PHE A 5 -3.26 14.38 -24.75
CA PHE A 5 -4.14 13.81 -23.74
C PHE A 5 -4.80 14.94 -22.94
N SER A 6 -5.93 15.44 -23.45
CA SER A 6 -6.82 16.42 -22.80
C SER A 6 -7.69 15.75 -21.72
N PHE A 7 -7.21 14.65 -21.14
CA PHE A 7 -8.01 13.74 -20.32
C PHE A 7 -8.03 14.09 -18.82
N PHE A 8 -7.13 14.95 -18.34
CA PHE A 8 -7.08 15.28 -16.92
C PHE A 8 -6.94 16.79 -16.74
N SER A 9 -8.05 17.46 -16.45
CA SER A 9 -8.00 18.74 -15.76
C SER A 9 -7.24 18.55 -14.45
N ALA A 10 -6.54 19.60 -13.96
CA ALA A 10 -5.76 19.51 -12.73
C ALA A 10 -6.57 18.98 -11.53
N ASP A 11 -7.87 19.30 -11.47
CA ASP A 11 -8.82 18.77 -10.47
C ASP A 11 -9.01 17.25 -10.58
N LYS A 12 -9.16 16.71 -11.79
CA LYS A 12 -9.27 15.25 -12.00
C LYS A 12 -7.98 14.53 -11.62
N LEU A 13 -6.82 15.13 -11.92
CA LEU A 13 -5.53 14.58 -11.54
C LEU A 13 -5.36 14.55 -10.02
N GLN A 14 -5.75 15.63 -9.35
CA GLN A 14 -5.71 15.73 -7.89
C GLN A 14 -6.60 14.66 -7.23
N LYS A 15 -7.84 14.48 -7.71
CA LYS A 15 -8.74 13.43 -7.22
C LYS A 15 -8.16 12.02 -7.39
N TRP A 16 -7.51 11.76 -8.52
CA TRP A 16 -6.81 10.50 -8.76
C TRP A 16 -5.65 10.28 -7.78
N HIS A 17 -4.82 11.29 -7.54
CA HIS A 17 -3.75 11.21 -6.54
C HIS A 17 -4.27 10.96 -5.14
N GLU A 18 -5.40 11.58 -4.76
CA GLU A 18 -6.05 11.34 -3.47
C GLU A 18 -6.59 9.91 -3.35
N GLY A 19 -7.20 9.39 -4.41
CA GLY A 19 -7.65 7.99 -4.48
C GLY A 19 -6.48 7.01 -4.32
N ILE A 20 -5.38 7.22 -5.04
CA ILE A 20 -4.16 6.41 -4.90
C ILE A 20 -3.60 6.52 -3.48
N LYS A 21 -3.53 7.73 -2.91
CA LYS A 21 -3.04 7.94 -1.54
C LYS A 21 -3.91 7.20 -0.50
N GLN A 22 -5.22 7.13 -0.72
CA GLN A 22 -6.13 6.38 0.13
C GLN A 22 -6.01 4.87 -0.07
N ALA A 23 -5.91 4.39 -1.31
CA ALA A 23 -5.68 2.98 -1.60
C ALA A 23 -4.32 2.48 -1.06
N ASN A 24 -3.33 3.36 -0.97
CA ASN A 24 -2.03 3.06 -0.37
C ASN A 24 -2.08 3.02 1.18
N ARG A 25 -3.13 3.54 1.82
CA ARG A 25 -3.31 3.39 3.26
C ARG A 25 -3.79 1.97 3.53
N ASN A 26 -3.19 1.31 4.52
CA ASN A 26 -3.59 -0.01 5.02
C ASN A 26 -3.25 -1.20 4.11
N ASN A 27 -2.22 -1.05 3.29
CA ASN A 27 -1.77 -2.07 2.35
C ASN A 27 -0.27 -2.34 2.55
N ILE A 28 0.17 -2.49 3.79
CA ILE A 28 1.55 -2.90 4.09
C ILE A 28 1.50 -4.37 4.46
N PHE A 29 2.01 -5.22 3.58
CA PHE A 29 2.22 -6.61 3.90
C PHE A 29 3.45 -6.74 4.79
N CYS A 30 3.26 -7.39 5.93
CA CYS A 30 4.26 -7.59 6.96
C CYS A 30 4.54 -9.09 7.09
N HIS A 31 5.82 -9.44 7.15
CA HIS A 31 6.31 -10.79 7.38
C HIS A 31 7.33 -10.77 8.52
N CYS A 32 7.04 -11.45 9.62
CA CYS A 32 8.00 -11.57 10.71
C CYS A 32 9.06 -12.60 10.38
N ARG A 33 10.32 -12.18 10.26
CA ARG A 33 11.45 -13.09 9.96
C ARG A 33 11.74 -14.06 11.11
N SER A 34 11.30 -13.76 12.32
CA SER A 34 11.57 -14.58 13.50
C SER A 34 10.60 -15.77 13.66
N CYS A 35 9.31 -15.57 13.40
CA CYS A 35 8.29 -16.62 13.58
C CYS A 35 7.54 -16.99 12.29
N GLY A 36 7.75 -16.24 11.20
CA GLY A 36 7.10 -16.48 9.91
C GLY A 36 5.66 -16.00 9.81
N TYR A 37 5.11 -15.32 10.83
CA TYR A 37 3.74 -14.81 10.78
C TYR A 37 3.59 -13.68 9.75
N GLU A 38 2.48 -13.68 9.02
CA GLU A 38 2.19 -12.77 7.92
C GLU A 38 0.87 -12.03 8.14
N TRP A 39 0.84 -10.72 7.93
CA TRP A 39 -0.36 -9.90 8.11
C TRP A 39 -0.34 -8.63 7.26
N ILE A 40 -1.48 -7.94 7.18
CA ILE A 40 -1.59 -6.60 6.59
C ILE A 40 -1.69 -5.56 7.70
N ASP A 41 -0.89 -4.50 7.59
CA ASP A 41 -0.91 -3.35 8.49
C ASP A 41 -1.07 -2.03 7.72
N SER A 42 -1.30 -0.97 8.48
CA SER A 42 -1.32 0.42 8.06
C SER A 42 0.00 1.15 8.27
N THR A 43 0.96 0.54 8.98
CA THR A 43 2.26 1.14 9.33
C THR A 43 3.45 0.21 9.07
N PHE A 44 4.64 0.79 8.81
CA PHE A 44 5.87 0.04 8.52
C PHE A 44 6.65 -0.38 9.78
N ASP A 45 6.53 0.38 10.87
CA ASP A 45 7.26 0.15 12.13
C ASP A 45 6.37 -0.61 13.12
N VAL A 46 6.15 -1.89 12.81
CA VAL A 46 5.26 -2.76 13.56
C VAL A 46 6.04 -3.82 14.31
N THR A 47 5.54 -4.20 15.48
CA THR A 47 6.03 -5.34 16.24
C THR A 47 5.14 -6.54 15.96
N CYS A 48 5.72 -7.70 15.71
CA CYS A 48 4.97 -8.92 15.48
C CYS A 48 4.08 -9.25 16.69
N VAL A 49 2.78 -9.40 16.46
CA VAL A 49 1.80 -9.68 17.52
C VAL A 49 1.91 -11.10 18.09
N GLU A 50 2.44 -12.04 17.32
CA GLU A 50 2.58 -13.45 17.73
C GLU A 50 3.80 -13.69 18.63
N CYS A 51 4.93 -13.04 18.33
CA CYS A 51 6.20 -13.33 19.03
C CYS A 51 6.87 -12.10 19.66
N GLY A 52 6.35 -10.89 19.45
CA GLY A 52 6.94 -9.65 19.98
C GLY A 52 8.22 -9.19 19.27
N SER A 53 8.63 -9.86 18.19
CA SER A 53 9.83 -9.49 17.43
C SER A 53 9.62 -8.18 16.65
N LYS A 54 10.68 -7.38 16.57
CA LYS A 54 10.76 -6.19 15.70
C LYS A 54 11.41 -6.48 14.35
N ASP A 55 11.88 -7.71 14.14
CA ASP A 55 12.46 -8.15 12.88
C ASP A 55 11.34 -8.52 11.89
N VAL A 56 10.71 -7.48 11.36
CA VAL A 56 9.57 -7.57 10.44
C VAL A 56 9.97 -6.95 9.10
N GLU A 57 9.88 -7.73 8.03
CA GLU A 57 9.95 -7.23 6.67
C GLU A 57 8.59 -6.68 6.25
N SER A 58 8.57 -5.50 5.66
CA SER A 58 7.35 -4.83 5.24
C SER A 58 7.45 -4.30 3.80
N ILE A 59 6.40 -4.55 3.01
CA ILE A 59 6.29 -4.11 1.62
C ILE A 59 4.89 -3.59 1.34
N SER A 60 4.77 -2.53 0.54
CA SER A 60 3.47 -2.08 0.07
C SER A 60 2.83 -3.13 -0.86
N SER A 61 1.68 -3.66 -0.47
CA SER A 61 0.91 -4.68 -1.20
C SER A 61 -0.31 -4.05 -1.83
N TRP A 62 -0.19 -3.67 -3.11
CA TRP A 62 -1.31 -3.09 -3.85
C TRP A 62 -2.21 -4.23 -4.31
N GLN A 63 -3.38 -4.36 -3.67
CA GLN A 63 -4.42 -5.29 -4.10
C GLN A 63 -5.20 -4.63 -5.24
N PHE A 64 -5.10 -5.18 -6.44
CA PHE A 64 -6.01 -4.84 -7.53
C PHE A 64 -7.21 -5.78 -7.41
N PRO A 65 -8.46 -5.28 -7.36
CA PRO A 65 -9.61 -6.15 -7.45
C PRO A 65 -9.53 -6.94 -8.77
N ASP A 66 -9.81 -8.24 -8.70
CA ASP A 66 -9.79 -9.13 -9.87
C ASP A 66 -10.97 -8.89 -10.86
N ASP A 67 -11.88 -7.94 -10.58
CA ASP A 67 -13.05 -7.58 -11.42
C ASP A 67 -13.28 -6.06 -11.49
#